data_AF-A0A7V5K8A1-F1
#
_entry.id   AF-A0A7V5K8A1-F1
#
_cell.length_a   1.000
_cell.length_b   1.000
_cell.length_c   1.000
_cell.angle_alpha   90.00
_cell.angle_beta   90.00
_cell.angle_gamma   90.00
#
_symmetry.space_group_name_H-M   'P 1'
#
loop_
_entity.id
_entity.type
_entity.pdbx_description
1 polymer ?
#
loop_
_entity_poly.entity_id
_entity_poly.type
_entity_poly.pdbx_seq_one_letter_code
_entity_poly.pdbx_strand_id
1 'polypeptide(L)' 'FVGQLGDLVESCWKRSLDIKDSSTIIPGHGGVLDRFDSLLFAAPVLHLYLKYFIFK' A
#
# COMPACT_ATOMS: atom_id res chain seq x y z
N PHE A 1 -0.75 11.24 -3.98
CA PHE A 1 -1.34 10.49 -5.10
C PHE A 1 -0.91 9.04 -5.17
N VAL A 2 0.37 8.70 -5.32
CA VAL A 2 0.79 7.28 -5.44
C VAL A 2 0.45 6.44 -4.19
N GLY A 3 0.65 6.96 -2.98
CA GLY A 3 0.23 6.27 -1.76
C GLY A 3 -1.29 6.08 -1.64
N GLN A 4 -2.09 7.09 -2.01
CA GLN A 4 -3.56 6.99 -2.03
C GLN A 4 -4.06 5.96 -3.04
N LEU A 5 -3.34 5.76 -4.16
CA LEU A 5 -3.64 4.68 -5.08
C LEU A 5 -3.38 3.31 -4.44
N GLY A 6 -2.31 3.17 -3.64
CA GLY A 6 -2.02 1.93 -2.92
C GLY A 6 -3.12 1.55 -1.92
N ASP A 7 -3.54 2.50 -1.08
CA ASP A 7 -4.66 2.34 -0.13
C ASP A 7 -5.98 1.97 -0.84
N LEU A 8 -6.28 2.61 -1.99
CA LEU A 8 -7.49 2.29 -2.76
C LEU A 8 -7.42 0.89 -3.38
N VAL A 9 -6.28 0.50 -3.94
CA VAL A 9 -6.09 -0.84 -4.52
C VAL A 9 -6.24 -1.92 -3.45
N GLU A 10 -5.65 -1.71 -2.29
CA GLU A 10 -5.73 -2.62 -1.15
C GLU A 10 -7.18 -2.75 -0.65
N SER A 11 -7.89 -1.63 -0.52
CA SER A 11 -9.32 -1.61 -0.20
C SER A 11 -10.18 -2.36 -1.23
N CYS A 12 -9.93 -2.18 -2.53
CA CYS A 12 -10.63 -2.91 -3.60
C CYS A 12 -10.38 -4.42 -3.52
N TRP A 13 -9.15 -4.85 -3.24
CA TRP A 13 -8.83 -6.27 -3.05
C TRP A 13 -9.54 -6.86 -1.85
N LYS A 14 -9.56 -6.15 -0.71
CA LYS A 14 -10.30 -6.61 0.48
C LYS A 14 -11.78 -6.82 0.16
N ARG A 15 -12.43 -5.90 -0.56
CA ARG A 15 -13.83 -6.07 -1.00
C ARG A 15 -14.05 -7.19 -2.00
N SER A 16 -13.07 -7.47 -2.85
CA SER A 16 -13.15 -8.58 -3.81
C SER A 16 -13.10 -9.95 -3.13
N LEU A 17 -12.51 -10.02 -1.94
CA LEU A 17 -12.41 -11.21 -1.11
C LEU A 17 -13.46 -11.25 0.02
N ASP A 18 -14.37 -10.27 0.06
CA ASP A 18 -15.38 -10.07 1.12
C ASP A 18 -14.78 -9.97 2.53
N ILE A 19 -13.55 -9.47 2.63
CA ILE A 19 -12.85 -9.21 3.89
C ILE A 19 -12.76 -7.71 4.15
N LYS A 20 -12.65 -7.33 5.44
CA LYS A 20 -12.53 -5.93 5.84
C LYS A 20 -11.10 -5.54 6.24
N ASP A 21 -10.41 -6.42 6.96
CA ASP A 21 -9.06 -6.21 7.45
C ASP A 21 -8.15 -7.28 6.84
N SER A 22 -6.93 -6.89 6.42
CA SER A 22 -6.00 -7.85 5.80
C SER A 22 -5.50 -8.92 6.77
N SER A 23 -5.48 -8.58 8.07
CA SER A 23 -5.09 -9.46 9.17
C SER A 23 -5.54 -8.86 10.51
N THR A 24 -5.50 -9.66 11.58
CA THR A 24 -5.83 -9.24 12.96
C THR A 24 -4.64 -9.43 13.91
N ILE A 25 -3.42 -9.45 13.37
CA ILE A 25 -2.19 -9.72 14.14
C ILE A 25 -1.97 -8.65 15.22
N ILE A 26 -2.35 -7.40 14.96
CA ILE A 26 -2.26 -6.33 15.96
C ILE A 26 -3.66 -6.08 16.53
N PRO A 27 -3.93 -6.49 17.79
CA PRO A 27 -5.24 -6.32 18.39
C PRO A 27 -5.61 -4.82 18.44
N GLY A 28 -6.75 -4.48 17.82
CA GLY A 28 -7.25 -3.10 17.76
C GLY A 28 -6.60 -2.18 16.71
N HIS A 29 -5.67 -2.68 15.89
CA HIS A 29 -4.93 -1.85 14.92
C HIS A 29 -5.14 -2.25 13.45
N GLY A 30 -5.96 -3.26 13.20
CA GLY A 30 -6.29 -3.73 11.85
C GLY A 30 -5.17 -4.56 11.22
N GLY A 31 -5.18 -4.59 9.89
CA GLY A 31 -4.22 -5.35 9.09
C GLY A 31 -2.83 -4.76 9.10
N VAL A 32 -1.81 -5.62 9.09
CA VAL A 32 -0.43 -5.17 8.81
C VAL A 32 -0.34 -4.59 7.40
N LEU A 33 -1.12 -5.12 6.43
CA LEU A 33 -1.11 -4.64 5.05
C LEU A 33 -1.68 -3.23 4.93
N ASP A 34 -2.72 -2.90 5.70
CA ASP A 34 -3.31 -1.55 5.82
C ASP A 34 -2.28 -0.48 6.25
N ARG A 35 -1.12 -0.89 6.77
CA ARG A 35 -0.04 0.03 7.18
C ARG A 35 1.02 0.21 6.11
N PHE A 36 1.10 -0.72 5.17
CA PHE A 36 2.12 -0.76 4.13
C PHE A 36 1.55 -0.57 2.72
N ASP A 37 0.24 -0.59 2.52
CA ASP A 37 -0.46 -0.39 1.23
C ASP A 37 0.09 0.80 0.41
N SER A 38 0.25 1.92 1.08
CA SER A 38 0.69 3.19 0.53
C SER A 38 2.19 3.16 0.25
N LEU A 39 2.96 2.49 1.12
CA LEU A 39 4.40 2.35 0.99
C LEU A 39 4.76 1.39 -0.16
N LEU A 40 4.00 0.32 -0.33
CA LEU A 40 4.19 -0.68 -1.38
C LEU A 40 4.10 -0.06 -2.78
N PHE A 41 3.24 0.95 -2.95
CA PHE A 41 3.16 1.72 -4.18
C PHE A 41 4.14 2.89 -4.23
N ALA A 42 4.37 3.60 -3.11
CA ALA A 42 5.26 4.75 -3.08
C ALA A 42 6.74 4.38 -3.27
N ALA A 43 7.21 3.29 -2.67
CA ALA A 43 8.62 2.87 -2.71
C ALA A 43 9.16 2.58 -4.12
N PRO A 44 8.51 1.74 -4.96
CA PRO A 44 9.00 1.50 -6.32
C PRO A 44 8.91 2.74 -7.20
N VAL A 45 7.86 3.56 -7.05
CA VAL A 45 7.73 4.81 -7.82
C VAL A 45 8.82 5.81 -7.43
N LEU A 46 9.13 5.93 -6.14
CA LEU A 46 10.24 6.75 -5.66
C LEU A 46 11.57 6.23 -6.20
N HIS A 47 11.81 4.92 -6.18
CA HIS A 47 13.03 4.33 -6.74
C HIS A 47 13.20 4.66 -8.23
N LEU A 48 12.14 4.50 -9.03
CA LEU A 48 12.16 4.86 -10.45
C LEU A 48 12.42 6.36 -10.64
N TYR A 49 11.76 7.21 -9.87
CA TYR A 49 11.97 8.65 -9.91
C TYR A 49 13.44 9.01 -9.63
N LEU A 50 14.00 8.50 -8.53
CA LEU A 50 15.40 8.72 -8.16
C LEU A 50 16.36 8.22 -9.26
N LYS A 51 16.13 7.01 -9.79
CA LYS A 51 17.01 6.39 -10.79
C LYS A 51 17.02 7.16 -12.11
N TYR A 52 15.86 7.58 -12.62
CA TYR A 52 15.76 8.18 -13.96
C TYR A 52 15.92 9.70 -13.97
N PHE A 53 15.62 10.39 -12.86
CA PHE A 53 15.65 11.85 -12.81
C PHE A 53 16.82 12.41 -12.00
N ILE A 54 17.32 11.71 -10.97
CA ILE A 54 18.37 12.23 -10.08
C ILE A 54 19.72 11.54 -10.35
N PHE A 55 19.74 10.22 -10.35
CA PHE A 55 20.96 9.42 -10.50
C PHE A 55 21.20 8.95 -11.95
N LYS A 56 20.68 9.72 -12.91
CA LYS A 56 20.71 9.37 -14.33
C LYS A 56 22.07 8.86 -14.80
#